data_AF-A0A2D8N0D5-F1
#
_entry.id   AF-A0A2D8N0D5-F1
#
_cell.length_a   1.000
_cell.length_b   1.000
_cell.length_c   1.000
_cell.angle_alpha   90.00
_cell.angle_beta   90.00
_cell.angle_gamma   90.00
#
_symmetry.space_group_name_H-M   'P 1'
#
loop_
_entity.id
_entity.type
_entity.pdbx_description
1 polymer ?
#
loop_
_entity_poly.entity_id
_entity_poly.type
_entity_poly.pdbx_seq_one_letter_code
_entity_poly.pdbx_strand_id
1 'polypeptide(L)'
;MNPVRASFSRSGDFLYLTRRRLIMPRKKLTGNSGNRYVEDASMKELDQIRAPLYRELEKLSKDSSYQRGKESHLCCTRKYNQMRISPVEARSIARAFRKDPRLRGRLPAVLERLEKALEGLSDNGERQSFDCPLLENSKCMVHGVAKPIGCLAWHPRQYSDPEGEYGFTPRGWTAFAARDRLNDKYHGGDWKLRVIPLWLKRVFSRELKHRPKSADSANQGDGTGPGGRRRRRR
;
A
#
# COMPACT_ATOMS: atom_id res chain seq x y z
N MET A 1 55.23 -49.08 -16.24
CA MET A 1 54.79 -47.74 -16.68
C MET A 1 55.11 -46.75 -15.56
N ASN A 2 56.12 -45.92 -15.77
CA ASN A 2 56.27 -44.61 -15.09
C ASN A 2 55.17 -43.65 -15.62
N PRO A 3 54.83 -42.49 -14.99
CA PRO A 3 55.69 -41.73 -14.08
C PRO A 3 55.01 -40.95 -12.90
N VAL A 4 55.86 -40.67 -11.89
CA VAL A 4 56.13 -39.34 -11.31
C VAL A 4 55.01 -38.61 -10.54
N ARG A 5 55.14 -38.65 -9.20
CA ARG A 5 54.87 -37.50 -8.31
C ARG A 5 55.79 -36.34 -8.74
N ALA A 6 55.21 -35.28 -9.30
CA ALA A 6 55.90 -34.01 -9.48
C ALA A 6 55.46 -33.04 -8.37
N SER A 7 56.38 -32.74 -7.47
CA SER A 7 56.33 -31.53 -6.66
C SER A 7 56.45 -30.32 -7.58
N PHE A 8 55.52 -29.38 -7.48
CA PHE A 8 55.73 -28.01 -7.97
C PHE A 8 55.31 -27.02 -6.89
N SER A 9 56.33 -26.43 -6.27
CA SER A 9 56.25 -25.12 -5.66
C SER A 9 55.81 -24.11 -6.73
N ARG A 10 54.77 -23.34 -6.46
CA ARG A 10 54.52 -22.07 -7.12
C ARG A 10 53.86 -21.11 -6.13
N SER A 11 54.73 -20.32 -5.52
CA SER A 11 54.49 -18.92 -5.18
C SER A 11 53.64 -18.27 -6.28
N GLY A 12 52.51 -17.72 -5.89
CA GLY A 12 51.59 -17.05 -6.80
C GLY A 12 50.75 -16.08 -6.01
N ASP A 13 51.25 -14.83 -5.96
CA ASP A 13 50.61 -13.68 -5.36
C ASP A 13 49.14 -13.57 -5.80
N PHE A 14 48.23 -13.87 -4.89
CA PHE A 14 46.81 -13.57 -5.10
C PHE A 14 46.61 -12.08 -4.82
N LEU A 15 46.81 -11.30 -5.87
CA LEU A 15 46.48 -9.88 -5.95
C LEU A 15 45.05 -9.66 -5.43
N TYR A 16 44.98 -8.96 -4.30
CA TYR A 16 43.78 -8.30 -3.80
C TYR A 16 43.29 -7.28 -4.84
N LEU A 17 42.45 -7.72 -5.77
CA LEU A 17 41.62 -6.81 -6.57
C LEU A 17 40.50 -6.28 -5.69
N THR A 18 40.85 -5.28 -4.88
CA THR A 18 39.90 -4.34 -4.30
C THR A 18 39.16 -3.65 -5.45
N ARG A 19 37.96 -4.15 -5.78
CA ARG A 19 36.97 -3.36 -6.52
C ARG A 19 36.62 -2.16 -5.66
N ARG A 20 37.39 -1.07 -5.79
CA ARG A 20 36.96 0.28 -5.42
C ARG A 20 35.66 0.52 -6.18
N ARG A 21 34.52 0.31 -5.53
CA ARG A 21 33.27 0.94 -5.96
C ARG A 21 33.56 2.43 -5.97
N LEU A 22 33.55 3.01 -7.16
CA LEU A 22 33.37 4.45 -7.32
C LEU A 22 32.05 4.80 -6.63
N ILE A 23 32.14 5.21 -5.36
CA ILE A 23 31.04 5.86 -4.65
C ILE A 23 30.93 7.21 -5.33
N MET A 24 30.09 7.29 -6.36
CA MET A 24 29.65 8.57 -6.88
C MET A 24 28.99 9.33 -5.71
N PRO A 25 29.43 10.55 -5.39
CA PRO A 25 28.77 11.34 -4.36
C PRO A 25 27.35 11.61 -4.84
N ARG A 26 26.38 10.92 -4.23
CA ARG A 26 24.95 11.17 -4.46
C ARG A 26 24.71 12.58 -3.93
N LYS A 27 24.73 13.59 -4.83
CA LYS A 27 24.33 14.97 -4.50
C LYS A 27 22.95 14.88 -3.86
N LYS A 28 22.89 14.99 -2.53
CA LYS A 28 21.65 15.17 -1.80
C LYS A 28 21.12 16.51 -2.28
N LEU A 29 20.12 16.49 -3.14
CA LEU A 29 19.31 17.67 -3.43
C LEU A 29 18.49 17.97 -2.16
N THR A 30 19.14 18.56 -1.16
CA THR A 30 18.54 19.03 0.08
C THR A 30 17.82 20.33 -0.19
N GLY A 31 16.67 20.23 -0.85
CA GLY A 31 15.78 21.34 -1.12
C GLY A 31 14.38 20.82 -1.48
N ASN A 32 13.36 21.67 -1.33
CA ASN A 32 11.97 21.33 -1.65
C ASN A 32 11.80 20.87 -3.12
N SER A 33 12.66 21.37 -4.01
CA SER A 33 12.77 20.96 -5.42
C SER A 33 13.34 19.54 -5.60
N GLY A 34 14.37 19.18 -4.84
CA GLY A 34 14.97 17.83 -4.86
C GLY A 34 14.00 16.76 -4.38
N ASN A 35 13.24 17.06 -3.33
CA ASN A 35 12.22 16.16 -2.79
C ASN A 35 11.07 15.96 -3.79
N ARG A 36 10.64 17.03 -4.48
CA ARG A 36 9.64 16.95 -5.57
C ARG A 36 10.13 16.11 -6.75
N TYR A 37 11.37 16.30 -7.19
CA TYR A 37 11.94 15.49 -8.29
C TYR A 37 11.97 14.01 -7.94
N VAL A 38 12.40 13.67 -6.73
CA VAL A 38 12.41 12.29 -6.22
C VAL A 38 10.99 11.71 -6.14
N GLU A 39 10.02 12.51 -5.66
CA GLU A 39 8.61 12.10 -5.63
C GLU A 39 8.11 11.82 -7.05
N ASP A 40 8.28 12.74 -8.01
CA ASP A 40 7.86 12.58 -9.40
C ASP A 40 8.51 11.37 -10.08
N ALA A 41 9.82 11.16 -9.90
CA ALA A 41 10.53 10.02 -10.45
C ALA A 41 10.00 8.69 -9.87
N SER A 42 9.78 8.63 -8.54
CA SER A 42 9.22 7.43 -7.90
C SER A 42 7.79 7.11 -8.37
N MET A 43 6.96 8.13 -8.62
CA MET A 43 5.61 7.94 -9.16
C MET A 43 5.65 7.42 -10.60
N LYS A 44 6.52 7.98 -11.44
CA LYS A 44 6.67 7.53 -12.83
C LYS A 44 7.11 6.06 -12.91
N GLU A 45 8.09 5.67 -12.10
CA GLU A 45 8.54 4.27 -12.03
C GLU A 45 7.46 3.35 -11.46
N LEU A 46 6.70 3.79 -10.45
CA LEU A 46 5.57 3.01 -9.92
C LEU A 46 4.49 2.77 -10.99
N ASP A 47 4.16 3.78 -11.80
CA ASP A 47 3.17 3.64 -12.87
C ASP A 47 3.65 2.68 -13.97
N GLN A 48 4.96 2.65 -14.27
CA GLN A 48 5.55 1.66 -15.16
C GLN A 48 5.41 0.23 -14.63
N ILE A 49 5.53 0.03 -13.31
CA ILE A 49 5.30 -1.29 -12.68
C ILE A 49 3.83 -1.70 -12.76
N ARG A 50 2.90 -0.74 -12.60
CA ARG A 50 1.45 -1.00 -12.66
C ARG A 50 0.92 -1.26 -14.06
N ALA A 51 1.47 -0.61 -15.08
CA ALA A 51 0.92 -0.63 -16.44
C ALA A 51 0.73 -2.05 -17.04
N PRO A 52 1.67 -3.01 -16.87
CA PRO A 52 1.43 -4.39 -17.27
C PRO A 52 0.26 -5.06 -16.53
N LEU A 53 0.11 -4.79 -15.23
CA LEU A 53 -0.97 -5.36 -14.42
C LEU A 53 -2.34 -4.79 -14.80
N TYR A 54 -2.42 -3.50 -15.14
CA TYR A 54 -3.65 -2.92 -15.68
C TYR A 54 -4.11 -3.61 -16.96
N ARG A 55 -3.17 -3.84 -17.88
CA ARG A 55 -3.45 -4.56 -19.14
C ARG A 55 -3.88 -6.00 -18.90
N GLU A 56 -3.26 -6.67 -17.92
CA GLU A 56 -3.65 -8.03 -17.52
C GLU A 56 -5.05 -8.05 -16.90
N LEU A 57 -5.34 -7.14 -15.96
CA LEU A 57 -6.65 -7.01 -15.33
C LEU A 57 -7.76 -6.70 -16.36
N GLU A 58 -7.47 -5.85 -17.35
CA GLU A 58 -8.42 -5.55 -18.42
C GLU A 58 -8.71 -6.80 -19.27
N LYS A 59 -7.69 -7.58 -19.63
CA LYS A 59 -7.86 -8.85 -20.34
C LYS A 59 -8.69 -9.85 -19.53
N LEU A 60 -8.34 -10.02 -18.25
CA LEU A 60 -9.04 -10.91 -17.34
C LEU A 60 -10.50 -10.48 -17.13
N SER A 61 -10.79 -9.18 -17.07
CA SER A 61 -12.16 -8.68 -16.92
C SER A 61 -13.10 -9.08 -18.07
N LYS A 62 -12.55 -9.48 -19.22
CA LYS A 62 -13.28 -9.97 -20.41
C LYS A 62 -13.45 -11.49 -20.40
N ASP A 63 -12.80 -12.22 -19.49
CA ASP A 63 -12.91 -13.67 -19.36
C ASP A 63 -14.16 -14.06 -18.54
N SER A 64 -15.01 -14.91 -19.11
CA SER A 64 -16.26 -15.36 -18.47
C SER A 64 -16.04 -16.14 -17.18
N SER A 65 -14.89 -16.81 -17.02
CA SER A 65 -14.52 -17.49 -15.79
C SER A 65 -14.08 -16.53 -14.68
N TYR A 66 -13.45 -15.41 -15.05
CA TYR A 66 -13.10 -14.33 -14.13
C TYR A 66 -14.36 -13.58 -13.69
N GLN A 67 -15.31 -13.34 -14.60
CA GLN A 67 -16.60 -12.71 -14.30
C GLN A 67 -17.51 -13.59 -13.44
N ARG A 68 -17.42 -14.93 -13.57
CA ARG A 68 -18.09 -15.90 -12.68
C ARG A 68 -17.55 -15.88 -11.25
N GLY A 69 -16.33 -15.39 -11.04
CA GLY A 69 -15.82 -15.00 -9.72
C GLY A 69 -16.59 -13.78 -9.22
N LYS A 70 -17.77 -14.05 -8.66
CA LYS A 70 -18.73 -13.02 -8.23
C LYS A 70 -18.02 -12.03 -7.31
N GLU A 71 -18.17 -10.75 -7.65
CA GLU A 71 -17.87 -9.60 -6.81
C GLU A 71 -16.37 -9.32 -6.59
N SER A 72 -15.72 -8.72 -7.60
CA SER A 72 -14.33 -8.20 -7.49
C SER A 72 -14.08 -7.21 -6.34
N HIS A 73 -15.14 -6.74 -5.67
CA HIS A 73 -15.07 -5.90 -4.48
C HIS A 73 -14.95 -6.68 -3.17
N LEU A 74 -15.16 -8.01 -3.16
CA LEU A 74 -14.99 -8.84 -1.98
C LEU A 74 -13.56 -8.77 -1.44
N CYS A 75 -12.55 -8.62 -2.31
CA CYS A 75 -11.17 -8.43 -1.89
C CYS A 75 -10.94 -7.13 -1.09
N CYS A 76 -11.94 -6.25 -1.01
CA CYS A 76 -11.91 -5.02 -0.23
C CYS A 76 -12.62 -5.14 1.12
N THR A 77 -13.32 -6.24 1.42
CA THR A 77 -14.05 -6.42 2.70
C THR A 77 -13.16 -7.07 3.75
N ARG A 78 -13.44 -6.82 5.03
CA ARG A 78 -12.67 -7.34 6.17
C ARG A 78 -12.49 -8.86 6.14
N LYS A 79 -13.47 -9.62 5.63
CA LYS A 79 -13.38 -11.08 5.51
C LYS A 79 -12.17 -11.55 4.69
N TYR A 80 -11.79 -10.78 3.66
CA TYR A 80 -10.82 -11.20 2.65
C TYR A 80 -9.61 -10.27 2.54
N ASN A 81 -9.72 -9.05 3.03
CA ASN A 81 -8.75 -8.00 2.77
C ASN A 81 -7.70 -7.91 3.88
N GLN A 82 -6.50 -8.39 3.54
CA GLN A 82 -5.27 -8.22 4.32
C GLN A 82 -4.18 -7.51 3.51
N MET A 83 -4.60 -6.72 2.50
CA MET A 83 -3.68 -6.16 1.53
C MET A 83 -2.72 -5.17 2.18
N ARG A 84 -1.42 -5.37 1.93
CA ARG A 84 -0.37 -4.47 2.40
C ARG A 84 0.21 -3.66 1.25
N ILE A 85 0.46 -2.40 1.52
CA ILE A 85 1.03 -1.45 0.57
C ILE A 85 2.33 -0.87 1.09
N SER A 86 3.13 -0.37 0.17
CA SER A 86 4.40 0.31 0.43
C SER A 86 4.22 1.82 0.62
N PRO A 87 5.21 2.52 1.21
CA PRO A 87 5.17 3.98 1.32
C PRO A 87 4.96 4.70 -0.03
N VAL A 88 5.61 4.26 -1.12
CA VAL A 88 5.45 4.90 -2.44
C VAL A 88 4.01 4.75 -2.95
N GLU A 89 3.39 3.57 -2.78
CA GLU A 89 1.99 3.36 -3.16
C GLU A 89 1.02 4.24 -2.35
N ALA A 90 1.26 4.37 -1.03
CA ALA A 90 0.46 5.24 -0.17
C ALA A 90 0.55 6.71 -0.60
N ARG A 91 1.77 7.18 -0.91
CA ARG A 91 1.99 8.54 -1.44
C ARG A 91 1.33 8.73 -2.81
N SER A 92 1.33 7.72 -3.66
CA SER A 92 0.63 7.73 -4.94
C SER A 92 -0.88 7.92 -4.75
N ILE A 93 -1.49 7.24 -3.77
CA ILE A 93 -2.91 7.43 -3.41
C ILE A 93 -3.14 8.87 -2.93
N ALA A 94 -2.36 9.37 -1.97
CA ALA A 94 -2.52 10.74 -1.48
C ALA A 94 -2.31 11.80 -2.59
N ARG A 95 -1.38 11.56 -3.52
CA ARG A 95 -1.18 12.40 -4.72
C ARG A 95 -2.41 12.36 -5.62
N ALA A 96 -3.06 11.22 -5.83
CA ALA A 96 -4.29 11.13 -6.62
C ALA A 96 -5.42 11.98 -6.01
N PHE A 97 -5.65 11.90 -4.70
CA PHE A 97 -6.62 12.76 -4.00
C PHE A 97 -6.28 14.25 -4.06
N ARG A 98 -4.99 14.59 -4.04
CA ARG A 98 -4.55 15.98 -4.22
C ARG A 98 -4.72 16.49 -5.64
N LYS A 99 -4.57 15.66 -6.67
CA LYS A 99 -4.57 16.10 -8.09
C LYS A 99 -5.93 16.00 -8.77
N ASP A 100 -6.74 15.00 -8.45
CA ASP A 100 -8.05 14.78 -9.07
C ASP A 100 -9.16 15.47 -8.24
N PRO A 101 -9.84 16.50 -8.76
CA PRO A 101 -10.93 17.18 -8.05
C PRO A 101 -12.08 16.25 -7.63
N ARG A 102 -12.38 15.21 -8.42
CA ARG A 102 -13.45 14.25 -8.12
C ARG A 102 -13.10 13.39 -6.91
N LEU A 103 -11.84 12.94 -6.82
CA LEU A 103 -11.35 12.23 -5.64
C LEU A 103 -11.26 13.16 -4.44
N ARG A 104 -10.75 14.39 -4.63
CA ARG A 104 -10.64 15.39 -3.57
C ARG A 104 -11.98 15.65 -2.89
N GLY A 105 -13.05 15.82 -3.67
CA GLY A 105 -14.40 16.04 -3.14
C GLY A 105 -14.94 14.88 -2.29
N ARG A 106 -14.43 13.66 -2.49
CA ARG A 106 -14.81 12.47 -1.72
C ARG A 106 -13.88 12.14 -0.56
N LEU A 107 -12.80 12.90 -0.38
CA LEU A 107 -11.83 12.67 0.70
C LEU A 107 -12.49 12.64 2.08
N PRO A 108 -13.46 13.53 2.45
CA PRO A 108 -14.10 13.47 3.76
C PRO A 108 -14.72 12.10 4.10
N ALA A 109 -15.43 11.49 3.14
CA ALA A 109 -16.04 10.17 3.31
C ALA A 109 -14.97 9.05 3.43
N VAL A 110 -13.85 9.18 2.72
CA VAL A 110 -12.72 8.26 2.83
C VAL A 110 -12.06 8.35 4.21
N LEU A 111 -11.94 9.55 4.78
CA LEU A 111 -11.39 9.73 6.12
C LEU A 111 -12.29 9.09 7.20
N GLU A 112 -13.61 9.18 7.05
CA GLU A 112 -14.55 8.50 7.95
C GLU A 112 -14.41 6.97 7.88
N ARG A 113 -14.39 6.41 6.66
CA ARG A 113 -14.15 4.97 6.48
C ARG A 113 -12.78 4.55 6.99
N LEU A 114 -11.78 5.42 6.85
CA LEU A 114 -10.42 5.18 7.33
C LEU A 114 -10.37 5.08 8.86
N GLU A 115 -11.05 5.95 9.59
CA GLU A 115 -11.15 5.88 11.05
C GLU A 115 -11.77 4.56 11.50
N LYS A 116 -12.92 4.18 10.92
CA LYS A 116 -13.57 2.89 11.19
C LYS A 116 -12.66 1.70 10.85
N ALA A 117 -11.93 1.77 9.73
CA ALA A 117 -11.00 0.72 9.32
C ALA A 117 -9.76 0.60 10.22
N LEU A 118 -9.43 1.66 10.98
CA LEU A 118 -8.31 1.65 11.94
C LEU A 118 -8.71 1.02 13.29
N GLU A 119 -10.00 0.90 13.60
CA GLU A 119 -10.48 0.25 14.81
C GLU A 119 -10.03 -1.21 14.86
N GLY A 120 -9.33 -1.57 15.93
CA GLY A 120 -8.78 -2.92 16.13
C GLY A 120 -7.48 -3.22 15.37
N LEU A 121 -6.90 -2.24 14.65
CA LEU A 121 -5.59 -2.40 14.01
C LEU A 121 -4.43 -1.99 14.92
N SER A 122 -3.43 -2.85 15.02
CA SER A 122 -2.14 -2.56 15.64
C SER A 122 -1.16 -1.99 14.62
N ASP A 123 -0.37 -0.96 14.95
CA ASP A 123 0.59 -0.36 14.00
C ASP A 123 1.89 -1.19 13.88
N ASN A 124 1.76 -2.45 13.45
CA ASN A 124 2.86 -3.40 13.26
C ASN A 124 2.99 -3.84 11.78
N GLY A 125 3.89 -4.79 11.50
CA GLY A 125 4.14 -5.32 10.15
C GLY A 125 3.27 -6.52 9.74
N GLU A 126 2.41 -6.98 10.64
CA GLU A 126 1.62 -8.20 10.47
C GLU A 126 0.47 -7.99 9.49
N ARG A 127 -0.04 -9.10 8.95
CA ARG A 127 -1.28 -9.09 8.16
C ARG A 127 -2.45 -8.95 9.12
N GLN A 128 -3.31 -7.99 8.85
CA GLN A 128 -4.49 -7.70 9.65
C GLN A 128 -5.66 -7.46 8.71
N SER A 129 -6.85 -7.90 9.11
CA SER A 129 -8.06 -7.83 8.28
C SER A 129 -8.78 -6.49 8.46
N PHE A 130 -9.21 -5.86 7.37
CA PHE A 130 -9.85 -4.53 7.41
C PHE A 130 -10.82 -4.30 6.25
N ASP A 131 -11.81 -3.43 6.46
CA ASP A 131 -12.62 -2.90 5.35
C ASP A 131 -11.86 -1.79 4.63
N CYS A 132 -11.76 -1.88 3.30
CA CYS A 132 -10.97 -0.95 2.52
C CYS A 132 -11.62 0.45 2.53
N PRO A 133 -10.95 1.49 3.03
CA PRO A 133 -11.52 2.84 3.08
C PRO A 133 -11.69 3.49 1.69
N LEU A 134 -11.05 2.91 0.67
CA LEU A 134 -11.11 3.32 -0.73
C LEU A 134 -12.19 2.59 -1.53
N LEU A 135 -13.01 1.74 -0.89
CA LEU A 135 -14.15 1.08 -1.51
C LEU A 135 -15.37 2.01 -1.45
N GLU A 136 -16.01 2.21 -2.60
CA GLU A 136 -17.25 2.97 -2.71
C GLU A 136 -18.09 2.43 -3.86
N ASN A 137 -19.39 2.19 -3.63
CA ASN A 137 -20.32 1.63 -4.61
C ASN A 137 -19.75 0.38 -5.30
N SER A 138 -19.19 -0.54 -4.51
CA SER A 138 -18.54 -1.77 -4.98
C SER A 138 -17.38 -1.55 -5.96
N LYS A 139 -16.77 -0.37 -5.98
CA LYS A 139 -15.63 -0.02 -6.83
C LYS A 139 -14.50 0.61 -6.01
N CYS A 140 -13.27 0.31 -6.39
CA CYS A 140 -12.10 0.98 -5.84
C CYS A 140 -12.03 2.41 -6.40
N MET A 141 -12.06 3.42 -5.53
CA MET A 141 -12.07 4.84 -5.96
C MET A 141 -10.81 5.22 -6.75
N VAL A 142 -9.68 4.59 -6.45
CA VAL A 142 -8.40 4.86 -7.12
C VAL A 142 -8.11 3.87 -8.25
N HIS A 143 -9.13 3.14 -8.75
CA HIS A 143 -8.94 2.02 -9.67
C HIS A 143 -8.04 2.36 -10.85
N GLY A 144 -8.29 3.44 -11.58
CA GLY A 144 -7.53 3.78 -12.79
C GLY A 144 -6.29 4.66 -12.57
N VAL A 145 -6.02 5.09 -11.34
CA VAL A 145 -5.05 6.17 -11.08
C VAL A 145 -3.98 5.81 -10.06
N ALA A 146 -4.31 5.07 -9.01
CA ALA A 146 -3.37 4.79 -7.92
C ALA A 146 -3.64 3.45 -7.22
N LYS A 147 -4.30 2.50 -7.91
CA LYS A 147 -4.60 1.19 -7.35
C LYS A 147 -3.30 0.48 -6.91
N PRO A 148 -3.22 -0.05 -5.67
CA PRO A 148 -2.03 -0.76 -5.22
C PRO A 148 -1.71 -1.97 -6.07
N ILE A 149 -0.43 -2.31 -6.19
CA ILE A 149 0.07 -3.44 -6.99
C ILE A 149 -0.58 -4.74 -6.52
N GLY A 150 -0.67 -4.97 -5.21
CA GLY A 150 -1.32 -6.18 -4.70
C GLY A 150 -2.80 -6.28 -5.04
N CYS A 151 -3.50 -5.14 -5.08
CA CYS A 151 -4.90 -5.10 -5.53
C CYS A 151 -5.05 -5.30 -7.05
N LEU A 152 -4.02 -4.96 -7.84
CA LEU A 152 -4.00 -5.18 -9.29
C LEU A 152 -3.65 -6.62 -9.65
N ALA A 153 -2.75 -7.23 -8.87
CA ALA A 153 -2.30 -8.60 -9.03
C ALA A 153 -3.27 -9.66 -8.49
N TRP A 154 -4.29 -9.23 -7.74
CA TRP A 154 -5.30 -10.10 -7.14
C TRP A 154 -6.21 -10.72 -8.22
N HIS A 155 -6.60 -12.00 -8.05
CA HIS A 155 -7.41 -12.75 -9.02
C HIS A 155 -8.61 -13.47 -8.33
N PRO A 156 -9.87 -13.27 -8.75
CA PRO A 156 -11.08 -13.83 -8.13
C PRO A 156 -11.17 -15.35 -8.10
N ARG A 157 -10.63 -16.06 -9.12
CA ARG A 157 -10.63 -17.54 -9.13
C ARG A 157 -10.04 -18.17 -7.86
N GLN A 158 -9.27 -17.41 -7.09
CA GLN A 158 -8.71 -17.80 -5.79
C GLN A 158 -9.76 -18.03 -4.70
N TYR A 159 -10.98 -17.51 -4.84
CA TYR A 159 -12.09 -17.79 -3.91
C TYR A 159 -13.07 -18.85 -4.42
N SER A 160 -12.87 -19.34 -5.64
CA SER A 160 -13.61 -20.48 -6.21
C SER A 160 -12.82 -21.79 -6.21
N ASP A 161 -11.56 -21.76 -5.75
CA ASP A 161 -10.70 -22.92 -5.56
C ASP A 161 -10.35 -23.06 -4.06
N PRO A 162 -11.06 -23.91 -3.31
CA PRO A 162 -10.86 -24.08 -1.86
C PRO A 162 -9.48 -24.62 -1.46
N GLU A 163 -8.76 -25.24 -2.40
CA GLU A 163 -7.41 -25.79 -2.24
C GLU A 163 -6.33 -24.80 -2.70
N GLY A 164 -6.73 -23.69 -3.34
CA GLY A 164 -5.84 -22.72 -3.94
C GLY A 164 -5.16 -21.83 -2.90
N GLU A 165 -3.86 -22.06 -2.68
CA GLU A 165 -2.95 -21.09 -2.04
C GLU A 165 -3.21 -19.67 -2.57
N TYR A 166 -3.10 -18.66 -1.69
CA TYR A 166 -3.18 -17.23 -2.03
C TYR A 166 -2.47 -16.91 -3.35
N GLY A 167 -3.22 -16.87 -4.45
CA GLY A 167 -2.63 -16.71 -5.77
C GLY A 167 -2.22 -15.27 -6.01
N PHE A 168 -1.10 -15.04 -6.65
CA PHE A 168 -0.90 -13.83 -7.45
C PHE A 168 -0.49 -14.31 -8.83
N THR A 169 -0.84 -13.57 -9.88
CA THR A 169 -0.34 -13.93 -11.22
C THR A 169 1.19 -13.90 -11.21
N PRO A 170 1.89 -14.66 -12.07
CA PRO A 170 3.36 -14.57 -12.18
C PRO A 170 3.85 -13.12 -12.40
N ARG A 171 3.06 -12.32 -13.12
CA ARG A 171 3.29 -10.88 -13.28
C ARG A 171 3.10 -10.10 -11.98
N GLY A 172 2.09 -10.47 -11.18
CA GLY A 172 1.90 -9.97 -9.82
C GLY A 172 3.13 -10.17 -8.93
N TRP A 173 3.68 -11.38 -8.89
CA TRP A 173 4.92 -11.67 -8.15
C TRP A 173 6.10 -10.84 -8.63
N THR A 174 6.27 -10.71 -9.94
CA THR A 174 7.30 -9.85 -10.54
C THR A 174 7.12 -8.39 -10.15
N ALA A 175 5.88 -7.90 -10.12
CA ALA A 175 5.56 -6.53 -9.73
C ALA A 175 5.82 -6.25 -8.25
N PHE A 176 5.64 -7.24 -7.36
CA PHE A 176 6.03 -7.09 -5.95
C PHE A 176 7.54 -6.90 -5.80
N ALA A 177 8.35 -7.72 -6.47
CA ALA A 177 9.79 -7.57 -6.44
C ALA A 177 10.24 -6.20 -6.99
N ALA A 178 9.60 -5.73 -8.06
CA ALA A 178 9.88 -4.41 -8.64
C ALA A 178 9.47 -3.26 -7.68
N ARG A 179 8.30 -3.37 -7.03
CA ARG A 179 7.84 -2.43 -5.99
C ARG A 179 8.84 -2.34 -4.84
N ASP A 180 9.34 -3.49 -4.39
CA ASP A 180 10.22 -3.54 -3.23
C ASP A 180 11.56 -2.86 -3.55
N ARG A 181 12.14 -3.17 -4.73
CA ARG A 181 13.34 -2.48 -5.25
C ARG A 181 13.12 -0.97 -5.41
N LEU A 182 11.93 -0.55 -5.84
CA LEU A 182 11.57 0.86 -5.97
C LEU A 182 11.60 1.55 -4.59
N ASN A 183 11.03 0.90 -3.57
CA ASN A 183 11.06 1.44 -2.21
C ASN A 183 12.48 1.42 -1.63
N ASP A 184 13.29 0.39 -1.87
CA ASP A 184 14.70 0.36 -1.46
C ASP A 184 15.49 1.55 -2.04
N LYS A 185 15.27 1.84 -3.32
CA LYS A 185 15.93 2.94 -4.05
C LYS A 185 15.61 4.34 -3.48
N TYR A 186 14.36 4.55 -3.05
CA TYR A 186 13.83 5.87 -2.68
C TYR A 186 13.62 6.08 -1.17
N HIS A 187 13.50 5.02 -0.39
CA HIS A 187 13.27 5.04 1.05
C HIS A 187 14.36 4.33 1.88
N GLY A 188 15.36 3.70 1.25
CA GLY A 188 16.40 2.93 1.95
C GLY A 188 15.93 1.51 2.32
N GLY A 189 16.67 0.76 3.15
CA GLY A 189 16.29 -0.63 3.49
C GLY A 189 15.24 -0.78 4.60
N ASP A 190 14.89 0.30 5.29
CA ASP A 190 14.10 0.23 6.55
C ASP A 190 12.59 0.44 6.35
N TRP A 191 12.13 0.71 5.12
CA TRP A 191 10.70 0.82 4.86
C TRP A 191 10.00 -0.51 5.13
N LYS A 192 8.70 -0.44 5.44
CA LYS A 192 7.88 -1.61 5.76
C LYS A 192 6.58 -1.60 4.99
N LEU A 193 6.13 -2.78 4.60
CA LEU A 193 4.75 -3.00 4.20
C LEU A 193 3.83 -2.87 5.40
N ARG A 194 2.68 -2.21 5.22
CA ARG A 194 1.61 -2.15 6.21
C ARG A 194 0.27 -2.26 5.51
N VAL A 195 -0.77 -2.69 6.23
CA VAL A 195 -2.12 -2.71 5.69
C VAL A 195 -2.55 -1.30 5.26
N ILE A 196 -3.42 -1.22 4.25
CA ILE A 196 -3.83 0.06 3.62
C ILE A 196 -4.18 1.14 4.66
N PRO A 197 -5.03 0.88 5.68
CA PRO A 197 -5.44 1.93 6.62
C PRO A 197 -4.26 2.55 7.37
N LEU A 198 -3.27 1.76 7.81
CA LEU A 198 -2.12 2.26 8.56
C LEU A 198 -1.25 3.22 7.74
N TRP A 199 -1.09 2.94 6.44
CA TRP A 199 -0.38 3.86 5.55
C TRP A 199 -1.22 5.09 5.21
N LEU A 200 -2.52 4.94 4.98
CA LEU A 200 -3.42 6.07 4.71
C LEU A 200 -3.48 7.03 5.90
N LYS A 201 -3.53 6.53 7.14
CA LYS A 201 -3.42 7.33 8.37
C LYS A 201 -2.22 8.27 8.35
N ARG A 202 -1.08 7.79 7.83
CA ARG A 202 0.18 8.56 7.78
C ARG A 202 0.14 9.63 6.69
N VAL A 203 -0.26 9.26 5.47
CA VAL A 203 -0.25 10.18 4.33
C VAL A 203 -1.39 11.21 4.36
N PHE A 204 -2.49 10.91 5.06
CA PHE A 204 -3.60 11.83 5.32
C PHE A 204 -3.61 12.38 6.75
N SER A 205 -2.47 12.33 7.45
CA SER A 205 -2.39 12.72 8.86
C SER A 205 -2.77 14.18 9.11
N ARG A 206 -2.55 15.08 8.14
CA ARG A 206 -2.96 16.48 8.25
C ARG A 206 -4.47 16.60 8.12
N GLU A 207 -5.05 15.94 7.13
CA GLU A 207 -6.47 15.96 6.83
C GLU A 207 -7.29 15.31 7.96
N LEU A 208 -6.77 14.25 8.59
CA LEU A 208 -7.35 13.67 9.80
C LEU A 208 -7.32 14.63 11.00
N LYS A 209 -6.22 15.38 11.20
CA LYS A 209 -6.09 16.32 12.33
C LYS A 209 -7.01 17.55 12.21
N HIS A 210 -7.24 18.04 11.00
CA HIS A 210 -8.02 19.27 10.75
C HIS A 210 -9.48 18.98 10.46
N ARG A 211 -9.93 17.73 10.59
CA ARG A 211 -11.30 17.36 10.35
C ARG A 211 -12.18 17.86 11.51
N PRO A 212 -13.33 18.51 11.24
CA PRO A 212 -14.32 18.70 12.28
C PRO A 212 -14.79 17.33 12.77
N LYS A 213 -14.63 17.04 14.06
CA LYS A 213 -15.18 15.82 14.67
C LYS A 213 -16.68 15.81 14.41
N SER A 214 -17.21 14.74 13.82
CA SER A 214 -18.65 14.56 13.66
C SER A 214 -19.31 14.63 15.03
N ALA A 215 -20.42 15.38 15.12
CA ALA A 215 -21.15 15.65 16.36
C ALA A 215 -21.76 14.41 17.03
N ASP A 216 -21.65 13.22 16.42
CA ASP A 216 -22.24 11.98 16.92
C ASP A 216 -21.50 11.35 18.11
N SER A 217 -20.36 11.91 18.53
CA SER A 217 -19.64 11.47 19.73
C SER A 217 -19.93 12.31 20.99
N ALA A 218 -20.80 13.31 20.91
CA ALA A 218 -21.15 14.18 22.05
C ALA A 218 -22.41 13.73 22.81
N ASN A 219 -23.07 12.64 22.38
CA ASN A 219 -24.36 12.22 22.94
C ASN A 219 -24.36 10.78 23.48
N GLN A 220 -23.24 10.33 24.05
CA GLN A 220 -23.21 9.15 24.91
C GLN A 220 -22.46 9.48 26.20
N GLY A 221 -23.23 9.62 27.28
CA GLY A 221 -22.73 9.56 28.65
C GLY A 221 -22.77 10.87 29.43
N ASP A 222 -23.97 11.29 29.86
CA ASP A 222 -24.18 11.60 31.27
C ASP A 222 -25.68 11.56 31.59
N GLY A 223 -26.15 10.33 31.82
CA GLY A 223 -27.50 10.01 32.24
C GLY A 223 -27.47 9.28 33.57
N THR A 224 -27.12 9.98 34.65
CA THR A 224 -27.41 9.58 36.04
C THR A 224 -27.49 10.84 36.92
N GLY A 225 -28.65 11.06 37.56
CA GLY A 225 -29.05 12.28 38.32
C GLY A 225 -28.32 12.50 39.66
N PRO A 226 -28.84 13.29 40.65
CA PRO A 226 -30.26 13.37 41.05
C PRO A 226 -30.78 14.77 41.50
N GLY A 227 -32.11 14.89 41.65
CA GLY A 227 -32.75 15.70 42.71
C GLY A 227 -32.78 17.23 42.59
N GLY A 228 -33.91 17.78 42.11
CA GLY A 228 -34.20 19.22 42.19
C GLY A 228 -35.69 19.49 42.42
N ARG A 229 -36.07 19.64 43.69
CA ARG A 229 -37.41 20.04 44.15
C ARG A 229 -37.83 21.43 43.63
N ARG A 230 -39.13 21.56 43.36
CA ARG A 230 -40.01 22.75 43.49
C ARG A 230 -39.77 23.94 42.54
N ARG A 231 -40.82 24.31 41.79
CA ARG A 231 -41.81 25.34 42.21
C ARG A 231 -42.97 25.46 41.22
N ARG A 232 -44.19 25.28 41.73
CA ARG A 232 -45.42 25.91 41.23
C ARG A 232 -45.27 27.44 41.30
N ARG A 233 -45.69 28.13 40.24
CA ARG A 233 -46.21 29.51 40.16
C ARG A 233 -46.39 29.80 38.66
N ARG A 234 -47.48 30.32 38.14
CA ARG A 234 -48.79 30.72 38.65
C ARG A 234 -49.72 30.70 37.43
#